data_AF-A0A9E4EHA6-F1
#
_entry.id   AF-A0A9E4EHA6-F1
#
_cell.length_a   1.000
_cell.length_b   1.000
_cell.length_c   1.000
_cell.angle_alpha   90.00
_cell.angle_beta   90.00
_cell.angle_gamma   90.00
#
_symmetry.space_group_name_H-M   'P 1'
#
loop_
_entity.id
_entity.type
_entity.pdbx_description
1 polymer ?
#
loop_
_entity_poly.entity_id
_entity_poly.type
_entity_poly.pdbx_seq_one_letter_code
_entity_poly.pdbx_strand_id
1 'polypeptide(L)' 'RHALDSRPAEHLRTYGHDFEQRMASVGFEVQVIRPGDLVPADDQARFGIAGPAAGAIFMGTKQP' A
#
# COMPACT_ATOMS: atom_id res chain seq x y z
N ARG A 1 -23.24 -13.60 -17.74
CA ARG A 1 -22.78 -12.20 -17.93
C ARG A 1 -22.51 -11.64 -16.55
N HIS A 2 -21.26 -11.64 -16.10
CA HIS A 2 -20.89 -11.01 -14.83
C HIS A 2 -21.08 -9.49 -14.98
N ALA A 3 -21.90 -8.90 -14.12
CA ALA A 3 -21.99 -7.45 -14.00
C ALA A 3 -20.62 -6.95 -13.54
N LEU A 4 -19.98 -6.12 -14.36
CA LEU A 4 -18.81 -5.35 -13.95
C LEU A 4 -19.24 -4.49 -12.77
N ASP A 5 -18.64 -4.72 -11.60
CA ASP A 5 -18.85 -3.91 -10.41
C ASP A 5 -18.46 -2.46 -10.75
N SER A 6 -19.46 -1.60 -10.93
CA SER A 6 -19.33 -0.25 -11.49
C SER A 6 -19.18 0.82 -10.40
N ARG A 7 -18.51 0.48 -9.30
CA ARG A 7 -18.23 1.38 -8.18
C ARG A 7 -16.76 1.84 -8.23
N PRO A 8 -16.38 2.77 -9.13
CA PRO A 8 -14.98 3.16 -9.36
C PRO A 8 -14.28 3.71 -8.11
N ALA A 9 -15.04 4.29 -7.18
CA ALA A 9 -14.52 4.78 -5.90
C ALA A 9 -14.27 3.69 -4.86
N GLU A 10 -14.83 2.49 -5.03
CA GLU A 10 -14.72 1.39 -4.06
C GLU A 10 -13.44 0.56 -4.24
N HIS A 11 -12.77 0.69 -5.40
CA HIS A 11 -11.52 -0.01 -5.68
C HIS A 11 -10.30 0.63 -5.00
N LEU A 12 -10.37 1.92 -4.67
CA LEU A 12 -9.40 2.59 -3.82
C LEU A 12 -10.01 2.78 -2.44
N ARG A 13 -9.87 1.77 -1.58
CA ARG A 13 -10.06 1.97 -0.14
C ARG A 13 -8.90 2.79 0.38
N THR A 14 -9.16 4.03 0.75
CA THR A 14 -8.22 4.81 1.55
C THR A 14 -8.20 4.20 2.94
N TYR A 15 -7.30 3.26 3.14
CA TYR A 15 -7.04 2.75 4.47
C TYR A 15 -6.31 3.83 5.27
N GLY A 16 -6.77 4.04 6.50
CA GLY A 16 -6.14 4.99 7.41
C GLY A 16 -4.74 4.52 7.82
N HIS A 17 -4.10 5.31 8.68
CA HIS A 17 -2.81 4.98 9.28
C HIS A 17 -2.82 3.64 10.07
N ASP A 18 -4.00 3.07 10.31
CA ASP A 18 -4.24 1.81 11.01
C ASP A 18 -4.36 0.58 10.08
N PHE A 19 -4.05 0.71 8.79
CA PHE A 19 -4.15 -0.40 7.82
C PHE A 19 -3.45 -1.68 8.29
N GLU A 20 -2.19 -1.55 8.72
CA GLU A 20 -1.36 -2.66 9.20
C GLU A 20 -2.03 -3.37 10.39
N GLN A 21 -2.54 -2.62 11.36
CA GLN A 21 -3.20 -3.15 12.55
C GLN A 21 -4.50 -3.86 12.19
N ARG A 22 -5.30 -3.30 11.28
CA ARG A 22 -6.54 -3.93 10.82
C ARG A 22 -6.27 -5.24 10.10
N MET A 23 -5.28 -5.26 9.19
CA MET A 23 -4.90 -6.47 8.47
C MET A 23 -4.33 -7.54 9.41
N ALA A 24 -3.50 -7.14 10.36
CA ALA A 24 -3.00 -8.04 11.41
C ALA A 24 -4.13 -8.65 12.24
N SER A 25 -5.13 -7.85 12.63
CA SER A 25 -6.28 -8.33 13.41
C SER A 25 -7.13 -9.41 12.71
N VAL A 26 -7.05 -9.48 11.37
CA VAL A 26 -7.75 -10.50 10.57
C VAL A 26 -6.81 -11.62 10.09
N GLY A 27 -5.61 -11.73 10.70
CA GLY A 27 -4.68 -12.84 10.48
C GLY A 27 -3.76 -12.69 9.27
N PHE A 28 -3.56 -11.48 8.77
CA PHE A 28 -2.57 -11.21 7.73
C PHE A 28 -1.27 -10.74 8.36
N GLU A 29 -0.16 -11.20 7.80
CA GLU A 29 1.13 -10.55 7.98
C GLU A 29 1.26 -9.42 6.96
N VAL A 30 1.63 -8.21 7.40
CA VAL A 30 1.78 -7.06 6.50
C VAL A 30 3.23 -6.61 6.46
N GLN A 31 3.82 -6.64 5.27
CA GLN A 31 5.12 -6.04 5.00
C GLN A 31 4.92 -4.62 4.44
N VAL A 32 5.67 -3.66 4.98
CA VAL A 32 5.69 -2.28 4.51
C VAL A 32 7.00 -2.00 3.78
N ILE A 33 6.90 -1.65 2.49
CA ILE A 33 8.05 -1.27 1.66
C ILE A 33 8.00 0.24 1.48
N ARG A 34 8.99 0.94 2.01
CA ARG A 34 9.15 2.40 1.90
C ARG A 34 10.01 2.74 0.68
N PRO A 35 9.92 3.96 0.15
CA PRO A 35 10.80 4.40 -0.95
C PRO A 35 12.31 4.20 -0.65
N GLY A 36 12.72 4.40 0.60
CA GLY A 36 14.10 4.16 1.06
C GLY A 36 14.55 2.70 1.01
N ASP A 37 13.62 1.75 1.00
CA ASP A 37 13.93 0.34 0.86
C ASP A 37 14.15 -0.07 -0.61
N LEU A 38 13.70 0.78 -1.55
CA LEU A 38 13.75 0.50 -3.00
C LEU A 38 14.97 1.14 -3.67
N VAL A 39 15.27 2.39 -3.34
CA VAL A 39 16.32 3.18 -4.00
C VAL A 39 17.00 4.17 -3.04
N PRO A 40 18.28 4.53 -3.29
CA PRO A 40 18.98 5.57 -2.54
C PRO A 40 18.27 6.93 -2.61
N ALA A 41 18.48 7.79 -1.61
CA ALA A 41 17.79 9.08 -1.48
C ALA A 41 17.96 10.00 -2.71
N ASP A 42 19.16 10.04 -3.31
CA ASP A 42 19.44 10.84 -4.50
C ASP A 42 18.60 10.41 -5.71
N ASP A 43 18.39 9.11 -5.86
CA ASP A 43 17.57 8.52 -6.92
C ASP A 43 16.07 8.71 -6.65
N GLN A 44 15.63 8.76 -5.39
CA GLN A 44 14.23 9.03 -5.05
C GLN A 44 13.76 10.39 -5.56
N ALA A 45 14.62 11.42 -5.46
CA ALA A 45 14.30 12.76 -5.97
C ALA A 45 14.16 12.73 -7.49
N ARG A 46 15.08 12.03 -8.17
CA ARG A 46 15.05 11.85 -9.63
C ARG A 46 13.80 11.12 -10.11
N PHE A 47 13.33 10.12 -9.37
CA PHE A 47 12.11 9.36 -9.70
C PHE A 47 10.82 10.02 -9.21
N GLY A 48 10.89 11.17 -8.53
CA GLY A 48 9.71 11.87 -8.02
C GLY A 48 9.03 11.20 -6.83
N ILE A 49 9.75 10.34 -6.08
CA ILE A 49 9.24 9.58 -4.93
C ILE A 49 9.84 10.01 -3.59
N ALA A 50 10.56 11.14 -3.55
CA ALA A 50 11.16 11.68 -2.32
C ALA A 50 10.16 12.40 -1.40
N GLY A 51 8.95 12.70 -1.87
CA GLY A 51 7.96 13.48 -1.13
C GLY A 51 6.96 12.62 -0.35
N PRO A 52 6.23 13.21 0.62
CA PRO A 52 5.18 12.52 1.37
C PRO A 52 4.05 11.96 0.50
N ALA A 53 3.89 12.46 -0.73
CA ALA A 53 2.95 11.95 -1.72
C ALA A 53 3.33 10.58 -2.30
N ALA A 54 4.59 10.15 -2.19
CA ALA A 54 5.05 8.86 -2.72
C ALA A 54 4.46 7.65 -1.96
N GLY A 55 4.02 7.86 -0.72
CA GLY A 55 3.43 6.81 0.11
C GLY A 55 4.36 5.64 0.39
N ALA A 56 3.78 4.51 0.78
CA ALA A 56 4.47 3.24 0.98
C ALA A 56 3.61 2.12 0.36
N ILE A 57 4.26 1.02 -0.01
CA ILE A 57 3.57 -0.18 -0.47
C ILE A 57 3.33 -1.09 0.73
N PHE A 58 2.07 -1.48 0.93
CA PHE A 58 1.69 -2.44 1.97
C PHE A 58 1.31 -3.76 1.32
N MET A 59 2.06 -4.82 1.61
CA MET A 59 1.83 -6.15 1.06
C MET A 59 1.35 -7.08 2.18
N GLY A 60 0.11 -7.55 2.07
CA GLY A 60 -0.48 -8.48 3.03
C GLY A 60 -0.41 -9.92 2.53
N THR A 61 0.14 -10.82 3.35
CA THR A 61 0.12 -12.27 3.11
C THR A 61 -0.79 -12.93 4.13
N LYS A 62 -1.78 -13.69 3.66
CA LYS A 62 -2.63 -14.48 4.55
C LYS A 62 -1.85 -15.73 4.97
N GLN A 63 -1.62 -15.87 6.27
CA GLN A 63 -1.03 -17.09 6.80
C GLN A 63 -2.07 -18.22 6.72
N PRO A 64 -1.65 -19.45 6.35
CA PRO A 64 -2.54 -20.60 6.17
C PRO A 64 -3.28 -21.03 7.45
#